data_AF-A0A2N1YLJ4-F1
#
_entry.id   AF-A0A2N1YLJ4-F1
#
_cell.length_a   1.000
_cell.length_b   1.000
_cell.length_c   1.000
_cell.angle_alpha   90.00
_cell.angle_beta   90.00
_cell.angle_gamma   90.00
#
_symmetry.space_group_name_H-M   'P 1'
#
loop_
_entity.id
_entity.type
_entity.pdbx_description
1 polymer ?
#
loop_
_entity_poly.entity_id
_entity_poly.type
_entity_poly.pdbx_seq_one_letter_code
_entity_poly.pdbx_strand_id
1 'polypeptide(L)'
;SVAYSVRFVKDVFFGVAPPALQAHAPHEPPRFMRVPVELLVVLCLAVGVVPALLVGPLLAASAGATLGGPLPEYSLAIWHGLNLPLAMSVVALVGGVLLYRFRAPLFAMQRGWPRPHAPGVFELAVQQLVRCAGWAMTHLDKRALQNYMGWLMFAVALILVVAVLDLPGFPNMQALTPVDGLSVLMTAVAVAAAVGATLKRFTRLIALMLIAVVGLVVSLAFLRLSAPDLALTQLSVEVVAVLLLMLVMHYLPVKGTNVSGRWELFRDRVLAWVIGSGVGVLSLYVMLQPGQTISGFFIENSVPGGGGSNVVNVILVDFRGFDTLGEITVLAIAAMGIYALLKGLKLPQPDHDPAGRPWTRDRHPLVLTTISRSLLPMALLVALYILVRGHNLPGGGFIAGLVTAIALTLQYVAHSVPWMHQRVPNNYHPLVAIGVLIAGLTGLASMLLGYPFLTSTFSHVHWPLVGEFELASAMLFDIGVYLTVVGSVLLILANLGRLAETGEAR
;
A
#
# COMPACT_ATOMS: atom_id res chain seq x y z
N SER A 1 44.63 21.44 -38.82
CA SER A 1 45.29 22.46 -37.97
C SER A 1 45.97 23.54 -38.81
N VAL A 2 46.97 23.19 -39.64
CA VAL A 2 47.77 24.16 -40.45
C VAL A 2 46.91 25.18 -41.20
N ALA A 3 45.90 24.75 -41.97
CA ALA A 3 45.04 25.67 -42.73
C ALA A 3 44.30 26.69 -41.84
N TYR A 4 43.87 26.28 -40.64
CA TYR A 4 43.24 27.17 -39.67
C TYR A 4 44.26 28.11 -39.03
N SER A 5 45.46 27.63 -38.67
CA SER A 5 46.53 28.47 -38.12
C SER A 5 47.03 29.50 -39.14
N VAL A 6 47.22 29.12 -40.40
CA VAL A 6 47.57 30.03 -41.51
C VAL A 6 46.46 31.06 -41.72
N ARG A 7 45.19 30.63 -41.68
CA ARG A 7 44.05 31.54 -41.73
C ARG A 7 44.06 32.53 -40.58
N PHE A 8 44.29 32.06 -39.36
CA PHE A 8 44.35 32.90 -38.17
C PHE A 8 45.43 33.97 -38.33
N VAL A 9 46.66 33.61 -38.69
CA VAL A 9 47.75 34.59 -38.84
C VAL A 9 47.49 35.54 -40.02
N LYS A 10 47.18 34.99 -41.20
CA LYS A 10 47.04 35.81 -42.42
C LYS A 10 45.79 36.67 -42.42
N ASP A 11 44.63 36.13 -42.05
CA ASP A 11 43.37 36.89 -42.12
C ASP A 11 43.25 37.89 -40.95
N VAL A 12 43.90 37.65 -39.80
CA VAL A 12 43.88 38.59 -38.65
C VAL A 12 44.92 39.71 -38.80
N PHE A 13 46.17 39.40 -39.17
CA PHE A 13 47.26 40.39 -39.16
C PHE A 13 47.63 40.95 -40.52
N PHE A 14 47.39 40.20 -41.61
CA PHE A 14 47.79 40.58 -42.98
C PHE A 14 46.58 40.72 -43.92
N GLY A 15 45.37 40.67 -43.38
CA GLY A 15 44.11 40.85 -44.10
C GLY A 15 43.79 42.33 -44.32
N VAL A 16 42.75 42.60 -45.11
CA VAL A 16 42.24 43.97 -45.27
C VAL A 16 41.60 44.41 -43.95
N ALA A 17 42.09 45.51 -43.37
CA ALA A 17 41.58 46.04 -42.12
C ALA A 17 40.09 46.46 -42.28
N PRO A 18 39.19 45.96 -41.42
CA PRO A 18 37.80 46.41 -41.39
C PRO A 18 37.70 47.93 -41.20
N PRO A 19 36.64 48.59 -41.74
CA PRO A 19 36.48 50.04 -41.63
C PRO A 19 36.53 50.57 -40.17
N ALA A 20 36.04 49.78 -39.21
CA ALA A 20 36.09 50.13 -37.79
C ALA A 20 37.52 50.23 -37.21
N LEU A 21 38.46 49.42 -37.72
CA LEU A 21 39.88 49.43 -37.33
C LEU A 21 40.67 50.54 -38.04
N GLN A 22 40.14 51.10 -39.13
CA GLN A 22 40.69 52.28 -39.78
C GLN A 22 40.33 53.57 -39.01
N ALA A 23 39.19 53.58 -38.32
CA ALA A 23 38.74 54.71 -37.51
C ALA A 23 39.52 54.85 -36.17
N HIS A 24 39.97 53.74 -35.59
CA HIS A 24 40.81 53.72 -34.38
C HIS A 24 41.97 52.75 -34.61
N ALA A 25 43.17 53.30 -34.83
CA ALA A 25 44.36 52.49 -35.03
C ALA A 25 44.64 51.65 -33.76
N PRO A 26 44.87 50.33 -33.89
CA PRO A 26 45.27 49.49 -32.77
C PRO A 26 46.55 50.04 -32.13
N HIS A 27 46.53 50.21 -30.81
CA HIS A 27 47.73 50.55 -30.05
C HIS A 27 48.42 49.27 -29.57
N GLU A 28 49.74 49.33 -29.35
CA GLU A 28 50.42 48.22 -28.69
C GLU A 28 49.86 48.01 -27.27
N PRO A 29 49.66 46.74 -26.83
CA PRO A 29 49.24 46.48 -25.47
C PRO A 29 50.33 46.88 -24.45
N PRO A 30 49.96 47.37 -23.26
CA PRO A 30 50.90 47.70 -22.20
C PRO A 30 51.80 46.51 -21.82
N ARG A 31 53.04 46.80 -21.40
CA ARG A 31 54.07 45.77 -21.14
C ARG A 31 53.58 44.62 -20.26
N PHE A 32 52.91 44.88 -19.15
CA PHE A 32 52.46 43.83 -18.23
C PHE A 32 51.34 42.93 -18.79
N MET A 33 50.63 43.35 -19.84
CA MET A 33 49.69 42.49 -20.56
C MET A 33 50.41 41.56 -21.55
N ARG A 34 51.58 41.97 -22.05
CA ARG A 34 52.42 41.19 -22.98
C ARG A 34 53.28 40.15 -22.28
N VAL A 35 53.79 40.45 -21.09
CA VAL A 35 54.74 39.60 -20.35
C VAL A 35 54.29 38.13 -20.25
N PRO A 36 53.02 37.79 -19.90
CA PRO A 36 52.59 36.38 -19.85
C PRO A 36 52.63 35.69 -21.22
N VAL A 37 52.26 36.40 -22.30
CA VAL A 37 52.29 35.88 -23.67
C VAL A 37 53.73 35.71 -24.14
N GLU A 38 54.59 36.69 -23.89
CA GLU A 38 56.01 36.65 -24.21
C GLU A 38 56.70 35.49 -23.48
N LEU A 39 56.39 35.28 -22.20
CA LEU A 39 56.87 34.13 -21.44
C LEU A 39 56.43 32.80 -22.06
N LEU A 40 55.16 32.66 -22.47
CA LEU A 40 54.66 31.47 -23.15
C LEU A 40 55.32 31.24 -24.51
N VAL A 41 55.59 32.30 -25.27
CA VAL A 41 56.31 32.22 -26.55
C VAL A 41 57.76 31.80 -26.33
N VAL A 42 58.45 32.41 -25.35
CA VAL A 42 59.82 32.02 -24.97
C VAL A 42 59.86 30.57 -24.53
N LEU A 43 58.89 30.12 -23.72
CA LEU A 43 58.81 28.73 -23.28
C LEU A 43 58.54 27.78 -24.46
N CYS A 44 57.63 28.15 -25.37
CA CYS A 44 57.33 27.38 -26.58
C CYS A 44 58.58 27.23 -27.47
N LEU A 45 59.34 28.31 -27.67
CA LEU A 45 60.61 28.28 -28.41
C LEU A 45 61.67 27.48 -27.66
N ALA A 46 61.82 27.68 -26.36
CA ALA A 46 62.80 26.96 -25.54
C ALA A 46 62.55 25.45 -25.61
N VAL A 47 61.31 25.01 -25.41
CA VAL A 47 60.90 23.60 -25.54
C VAL A 47 61.11 23.09 -26.97
N GLY A 48 60.78 23.89 -27.99
CA GLY A 48 60.96 23.49 -29.39
C GLY A 48 62.42 23.35 -29.82
N VAL A 49 63.33 24.16 -29.27
CA VAL A 49 64.76 24.19 -29.64
C VAL A 49 65.58 23.23 -28.79
N VAL A 50 65.31 23.11 -27.49
CA VAL A 50 66.09 22.23 -26.59
C VAL A 50 65.19 21.26 -25.82
N PRO A 51 64.40 20.42 -26.52
CA PRO A 51 63.37 19.58 -25.89
C PRO A 51 63.93 18.54 -24.93
N ALA A 52 65.10 17.97 -25.23
CA ALA A 52 65.73 16.94 -24.41
C ALA A 52 66.07 17.41 -22.99
N LEU A 53 66.56 18.66 -22.86
CA LEU A 53 66.95 19.23 -21.56
C LEU A 53 65.76 19.74 -20.76
N LEU A 54 64.77 20.34 -21.43
CA LEU A 54 63.65 21.01 -20.75
C LEU A 54 62.49 20.08 -20.41
N VAL A 55 62.14 19.15 -21.31
CA VAL A 55 60.93 18.33 -21.17
C VAL A 55 61.26 16.83 -21.08
N GLY A 56 62.45 16.40 -21.49
CA GLY A 56 62.88 15.00 -21.47
C GLY A 56 62.60 14.26 -20.15
N PRO A 57 63.10 14.74 -18.98
CA PRO A 57 62.87 14.08 -17.71
C PRO A 57 61.38 14.02 -17.31
N LEU A 58 60.63 15.10 -17.56
CA LEU A 58 59.20 15.18 -17.24
C LEU A 58 58.37 14.25 -18.13
N LEU A 59 58.72 14.18 -19.43
CA LEU A 59 58.08 13.29 -20.39
C LEU A 59 58.38 11.83 -20.06
N ALA A 60 59.63 11.50 -19.72
CA ALA A 60 60.02 10.16 -19.31
C ALA A 60 59.23 9.69 -18.08
N ALA A 61 59.13 10.54 -17.05
CA ALA A 61 58.37 10.22 -15.85
C ALA A 61 56.88 10.02 -16.15
N SER A 62 56.27 10.91 -16.93
CA SER A 62 54.84 10.85 -17.28
C SER A 62 54.51 9.66 -18.18
N ALA A 63 55.35 9.41 -19.19
CA ALA A 63 55.19 8.29 -20.10
C ALA A 63 55.43 6.95 -19.40
N GLY A 64 56.44 6.87 -18.52
CA GLY A 64 56.74 5.66 -17.75
C GLY A 64 55.60 5.31 -16.79
N ALA A 65 55.02 6.31 -16.12
CA ALA A 65 53.85 6.13 -15.27
C ALA A 65 52.61 5.68 -16.07
N THR A 66 52.39 6.21 -17.27
CA THR A 66 51.22 5.87 -18.11
C THR A 66 51.36 4.48 -18.75
N LEU A 67 52.57 4.10 -19.19
CA LEU A 67 52.83 2.84 -19.88
C LEU A 67 53.10 1.68 -18.91
N GLY A 68 53.49 1.95 -17.66
CA GLY A 68 53.70 0.92 -16.63
C GLY A 68 54.87 -0.05 -16.91
N GLY A 69 55.82 0.33 -17.76
CA GLY A 69 56.94 -0.52 -18.20
C GLY A 69 58.14 0.28 -18.73
N PRO A 70 59.20 -0.40 -19.22
CA PRO A 70 60.37 0.29 -19.77
C PRO A 70 59.98 1.13 -20.97
N LEU A 71 60.47 2.37 -21.01
CA LEU A 71 60.21 3.28 -22.11
C LEU A 71 60.84 2.75 -23.40
N PRO A 72 60.14 2.80 -24.55
CA PRO A 72 60.76 2.51 -25.84
C PRO A 72 61.89 3.52 -26.11
N GLU A 73 62.88 3.15 -26.93
CA GLU A 73 63.91 4.11 -27.32
C GLU A 73 63.28 5.29 -28.07
N TYR A 74 63.44 6.50 -27.53
CA TYR A 74 63.01 7.74 -28.16
C TYR A 74 64.11 8.79 -28.06
N SER A 75 64.16 9.67 -29.05
CA SER A 75 65.10 10.81 -29.07
C SER A 75 64.35 12.11 -29.25
N LEU A 76 64.61 13.08 -28.38
CA LEU A 76 64.06 14.43 -28.46
C LEU A 76 65.11 15.34 -29.10
N ALA A 77 65.18 15.32 -30.43
CA ALA A 77 66.02 16.22 -31.21
C ALA A 77 65.14 17.13 -32.09
N ILE A 78 65.67 18.29 -32.51
CA ILE A 78 64.99 19.11 -33.53
C ILE A 78 65.10 18.44 -34.91
N TRP A 79 66.22 17.76 -35.15
CA TRP A 79 66.55 17.18 -36.44
C TRP A 79 66.87 15.71 -36.30
N HIS A 80 66.07 14.87 -36.95
CA HIS A 80 66.21 13.41 -36.98
C HIS A 80 66.55 12.89 -38.38
N GLY A 81 67.03 13.75 -39.27
CA GLY A 81 67.30 13.44 -40.67
C GLY A 81 66.04 13.34 -41.55
N LEU A 82 66.23 12.90 -42.80
CA LEU A 82 65.13 12.65 -43.74
C LEU A 82 64.41 11.35 -43.36
N ASN A 83 63.29 11.48 -42.66
CA ASN A 83 62.49 10.35 -42.19
C ASN A 83 60.99 10.53 -42.55
N LEU A 84 60.21 9.48 -42.31
CA LEU A 84 58.78 9.47 -42.60
C LEU A 84 57.99 10.54 -41.81
N PRO A 85 58.21 10.75 -40.49
CA PRO A 85 57.55 11.83 -39.74
C PRO A 85 57.80 13.24 -40.32
N LEU A 86 59.03 13.53 -40.77
CA LEU A 86 59.36 14.78 -41.44
C LEU A 86 58.61 14.91 -42.77
N ALA A 87 58.57 13.83 -43.58
CA ALA A 87 57.80 13.81 -44.82
C ALA A 87 56.31 14.06 -44.58
N MET A 88 55.71 13.42 -43.57
CA MET A 88 54.30 13.64 -43.17
C MET A 88 54.05 15.08 -42.72
N SER A 89 55.00 15.69 -42.01
CA SER A 89 54.92 17.09 -41.57
C SER A 89 54.98 18.06 -42.75
N VAL A 90 55.87 17.80 -43.72
CA VAL A 90 55.94 18.57 -44.98
C VAL A 90 54.63 18.44 -45.77
N VAL A 91 54.09 17.22 -45.90
CA VAL A 91 52.81 16.98 -46.56
C VAL A 91 51.67 17.71 -45.84
N ALA A 92 51.62 17.68 -44.50
CA ALA A 92 50.62 18.39 -43.71
C ALA A 92 50.74 19.92 -43.84
N LEU A 93 51.96 20.44 -43.92
CA LEU A 93 52.23 21.86 -44.12
C LEU A 93 51.78 22.32 -45.50
N VAL A 94 52.28 21.66 -46.55
CA VAL A 94 51.94 21.95 -47.95
C VAL A 94 50.44 21.75 -48.17
N GLY A 95 49.89 20.62 -47.74
CA GLY A 95 48.46 20.31 -47.84
C GLY A 95 47.59 21.32 -47.10
N GLY A 96 47.99 21.75 -45.90
CA GLY A 96 47.29 22.79 -45.14
C GLY A 96 47.30 24.15 -45.83
N VAL A 97 48.44 24.55 -46.42
CA VAL A 97 48.55 25.80 -47.20
C VAL A 97 47.71 25.73 -48.47
N LEU A 98 47.73 24.60 -49.18
CA LEU A 98 46.89 24.36 -50.37
C LEU A 98 45.40 24.43 -49.99
N LEU A 99 44.99 23.79 -48.89
CA LEU A 99 43.61 23.83 -48.39
C LEU A 99 43.19 25.27 -48.05
N TYR A 100 44.06 26.05 -47.41
CA TYR A 100 43.80 27.48 -47.18
C TYR A 100 43.69 28.28 -48.48
N ARG A 101 44.52 28.00 -49.49
CA ARG A 101 44.47 28.66 -50.81
C ARG A 101 43.17 28.37 -51.55
N PHE A 102 42.66 27.13 -51.45
CA PHE A 102 41.41 26.67 -52.07
C PHE A 102 40.21 26.68 -51.10
N ARG A 103 40.23 27.51 -50.05
CA ARG A 103 39.18 27.51 -49.01
C ARG A 103 37.80 27.95 -49.49
N ALA A 104 37.72 28.83 -50.49
CA ALA A 104 36.45 29.38 -50.98
C ALA A 104 35.49 28.30 -51.54
N PRO A 105 35.91 27.42 -52.47
CA PRO A 105 35.06 26.32 -52.93
C PRO A 105 34.77 25.30 -51.82
N LEU A 106 35.71 25.04 -50.92
CA LEU A 106 35.51 24.12 -49.79
C LEU A 106 34.44 24.64 -48.81
N PHE A 107 34.43 25.93 -48.51
CA PHE A 107 33.36 26.53 -47.69
C PHE A 107 32.02 26.64 -48.42
N ALA A 108 32.02 26.80 -49.74
CA ALA A 108 30.79 26.71 -50.52
C ALA A 108 30.19 25.30 -50.44
N MET A 109 31.02 24.27 -50.58
CA MET A 109 30.62 22.87 -50.42
C MET A 109 30.12 22.58 -49.00
N GLN A 110 30.86 23.02 -47.97
CA GLN A 110 30.50 22.78 -46.56
C GLN A 110 29.19 23.47 -46.16
N ARG A 111 28.82 24.60 -46.78
CA ARG A 111 27.54 25.29 -46.51
C ARG A 111 26.33 24.45 -46.94
N GLY A 112 26.49 23.55 -47.90
CA GLY A 112 25.43 22.62 -48.32
C GLY A 112 25.26 21.42 -47.41
N TRP A 113 26.17 21.20 -46.45
CA TRP A 113 26.10 20.06 -45.54
C TRP A 113 25.34 20.43 -44.26
N PRO A 114 24.39 19.59 -43.80
CA PRO A 114 23.70 19.82 -42.54
C PRO A 114 24.72 19.76 -41.38
N ARG A 115 24.76 20.81 -40.56
CA ARG A 115 25.61 20.86 -39.36
C ARG A 115 24.76 20.48 -38.15
N PRO A 116 24.98 19.32 -37.54
CA PRO A 116 24.23 18.95 -36.33
C PRO A 116 24.53 19.96 -35.23
N HIS A 117 23.48 20.61 -34.71
CA HIS A 117 23.59 21.54 -33.60
C HIS A 117 23.56 20.73 -32.30
N ALA A 118 24.73 20.47 -31.72
CA ALA A 118 24.85 19.60 -30.54
C ALA A 118 23.93 19.98 -29.37
N PRO A 119 23.75 21.27 -29.01
CA PRO A 119 22.77 21.66 -27.99
C PRO A 119 21.33 21.28 -28.36
N GLY A 120 20.95 21.43 -29.64
CA GLY A 120 19.61 21.08 -30.12
C GLY A 120 19.33 19.57 -30.10
N VAL A 121 20.34 18.75 -30.35
CA VAL A 121 20.23 17.28 -30.21
C VAL A 121 20.00 16.90 -28.75
N PHE A 122 20.72 17.54 -27.83
CA PHE A 122 20.56 17.31 -26.39
C PHE A 122 19.17 17.77 -25.90
N GLU A 123 18.73 18.97 -26.28
CA GLU A 123 17.40 19.48 -25.93
C GLU A 123 16.28 18.58 -26.45
N LEU A 124 16.39 18.10 -27.70
CA LEU A 124 15.42 17.16 -28.26
C LEU A 124 15.36 15.87 -27.44
N ALA A 125 16.51 15.32 -27.05
CA ALA A 125 16.57 14.10 -26.24
C ALA A 125 15.92 14.30 -24.87
N VAL A 126 16.18 15.43 -24.20
CA VAL A 126 15.53 15.77 -22.92
C VAL A 126 14.02 15.95 -23.10
N GLN A 127 13.58 16.65 -24.13
CA GLN A 127 12.15 16.85 -24.41
C GLN A 127 11.43 15.55 -24.78
N GLN A 128 12.11 14.63 -25.49
CA GLN A 128 11.60 13.28 -25.76
C GLN A 128 11.42 12.52 -24.44
N LEU A 129 12.45 12.53 -23.59
CA LEU A 129 12.40 11.87 -22.28
C LEU A 129 11.24 12.39 -21.42
N VAL A 130 11.09 13.72 -21.31
CA VAL A 130 10.01 14.34 -20.54
C VAL A 130 8.63 13.99 -21.12
N ARG A 131 8.48 13.99 -22.45
CA ARG A 131 7.23 13.58 -23.10
C ARG A 131 6.90 12.11 -22.86
N CYS A 132 7.89 11.23 -22.97
CA CYS A 132 7.74 9.81 -22.67
C CYS A 132 7.36 9.60 -21.19
N ALA A 133 8.00 10.31 -20.26
CA ALA A 133 7.67 10.26 -18.84
C ALA A 133 6.24 10.75 -18.57
N GLY A 134 5.83 11.88 -19.16
CA GLY A 134 4.47 12.40 -19.05
C GLY A 134 3.41 11.47 -19.66
N TRP A 135 3.71 10.86 -20.80
CA TRP A 135 2.85 9.85 -21.41
C TRP A 135 2.72 8.61 -20.50
N ALA A 136 3.83 8.11 -19.94
CA ALA A 136 3.81 6.98 -19.03
C ALA A 136 3.01 7.30 -17.76
N MET A 137 3.19 8.49 -17.19
CA MET A 137 2.49 8.91 -15.98
C MET A 137 0.98 9.03 -16.20
N THR A 138 0.52 9.56 -17.34
CA THR A 138 -0.92 9.65 -17.62
C THR A 138 -1.58 8.29 -17.85
N HIS A 139 -0.83 7.28 -18.29
CA HIS A 139 -1.32 5.91 -18.44
C HIS A 139 -1.30 5.12 -17.12
N LEU A 140 -0.25 5.29 -16.33
CA LEU A 140 -0.08 4.61 -15.04
C LEU A 140 -0.92 5.23 -13.93
N ASP A 141 -1.00 6.56 -13.88
CA ASP A 141 -1.68 7.33 -12.85
C ASP A 141 -2.92 8.06 -13.39
N LYS A 142 -4.01 7.31 -13.51
CA LYS A 142 -5.33 7.85 -13.87
C LYS A 142 -6.05 8.55 -12.70
N ARG A 143 -5.39 8.70 -11.53
CA ARG A 143 -5.96 9.26 -10.30
C ARG A 143 -7.30 8.63 -9.87
N ALA A 144 -7.51 7.37 -10.26
CA ALA A 144 -8.70 6.60 -9.95
C ALA A 144 -8.30 5.39 -9.10
N LEU A 145 -8.98 5.20 -7.96
CA LEU A 145 -8.74 4.08 -7.05
C LEU A 145 -8.78 2.73 -7.77
N GLN A 146 -9.71 2.56 -8.71
CA GLN A 146 -9.85 1.35 -9.52
C GLN A 146 -8.59 1.02 -10.32
N ASN A 147 -7.85 2.04 -10.80
CA ASN A 147 -6.63 1.83 -11.56
C ASN A 147 -5.48 1.36 -10.66
N TYR A 148 -5.31 1.98 -9.48
CA TYR A 148 -4.32 1.53 -8.50
C TYR A 148 -4.64 0.13 -7.97
N MET A 149 -5.92 -0.16 -7.69
CA MET A 149 -6.36 -1.51 -7.35
C MET A 149 -6.11 -2.50 -8.49
N GLY A 150 -6.34 -2.11 -9.75
CA GLY A 150 -6.02 -2.94 -10.91
C GLY A 150 -4.53 -3.30 -10.99
N TRP A 151 -3.63 -2.33 -10.76
CA TRP A 151 -2.19 -2.59 -10.70
C TRP A 151 -1.78 -3.46 -9.52
N LEU A 152 -2.36 -3.24 -8.34
CA LEU A 152 -2.14 -4.09 -7.17
C LEU A 152 -2.58 -5.53 -7.45
N MET A 153 -3.79 -5.72 -7.97
CA MET A 153 -4.31 -7.04 -8.32
C MET A 153 -3.48 -7.72 -9.42
N PHE A 154 -2.97 -6.96 -10.39
CA PHE A 154 -2.04 -7.47 -11.39
C PHE A 154 -0.72 -7.94 -10.76
N ALA A 155 -0.14 -7.17 -9.84
CA ALA A 155 1.08 -7.58 -9.13
C ALA A 155 0.84 -8.84 -8.27
N VAL A 156 -0.28 -8.91 -7.55
CA VAL A 156 -0.69 -10.11 -6.80
C VAL A 156 -0.86 -11.31 -7.74
N ALA A 157 -1.53 -11.14 -8.88
CA ALA A 157 -1.68 -12.19 -9.87
C ALA A 157 -0.33 -12.69 -10.40
N LEU A 158 0.62 -11.77 -10.68
CA LEU A 158 1.97 -12.14 -11.11
C LEU A 158 2.71 -12.95 -10.05
N ILE A 159 2.67 -12.51 -8.79
CA ILE A 159 3.29 -13.22 -7.66
C ILE A 159 2.67 -14.62 -7.51
N LEU A 160 1.34 -14.73 -7.59
CA LEU A 160 0.64 -16.00 -7.49
C LEU A 160 0.99 -16.94 -8.64
N VAL A 161 1.07 -16.44 -9.87
CA VAL A 161 1.47 -17.26 -11.02
C VAL A 161 2.90 -17.77 -10.85
N VAL A 162 3.84 -16.91 -10.46
CA VAL A 162 5.23 -17.33 -10.18
C VAL A 162 5.26 -18.36 -9.06
N ALA A 163 4.56 -18.12 -7.94
CA ALA A 163 4.52 -19.03 -6.80
C ALA A 163 3.92 -20.40 -7.14
N VAL A 164 2.87 -20.43 -7.97
CA VAL A 164 2.24 -21.69 -8.42
C VAL A 164 3.14 -22.44 -9.40
N LEU A 165 3.83 -21.73 -10.31
CA LEU A 165 4.77 -22.34 -11.26
C LEU A 165 6.03 -22.89 -10.58
N ASP A 166 6.43 -22.33 -9.43
CA ASP A 166 7.60 -22.75 -8.65
C ASP A 166 7.29 -23.90 -7.67
N LEU A 167 6.03 -24.37 -7.61
CA LEU A 167 5.67 -25.49 -6.74
C LEU A 167 6.40 -26.77 -7.18
N PRO A 168 7.09 -27.50 -6.28
CA PRO A 168 7.88 -28.70 -6.59
C PRO A 168 7.03 -29.95 -6.93
N GLY A 169 5.79 -29.77 -7.40
CA GLY A 169 4.78 -30.83 -7.53
C GLY A 169 4.19 -31.23 -6.17
N PHE A 170 3.42 -32.31 -6.13
CA PHE A 170 2.71 -32.76 -4.91
C PHE A 170 3.28 -34.08 -4.34
N PRO A 171 4.54 -34.12 -3.87
CA PRO A 171 5.08 -35.29 -3.21
C PRO A 171 4.43 -35.46 -1.82
N ASN A 172 4.00 -36.68 -1.49
CA ASN A 172 3.50 -37.06 -0.15
C ASN A 172 2.27 -36.27 0.37
N MET A 173 1.22 -36.15 -0.46
CA MET A 173 -0.04 -35.53 -0.06
C MET A 173 -0.76 -36.31 1.05
N GLN A 174 -1.35 -35.59 2.00
CA GLN A 174 -2.40 -36.13 2.87
C GLN A 174 -3.62 -36.56 2.04
N ALA A 175 -4.33 -37.61 2.49
CA ALA A 175 -5.54 -38.07 1.83
C ALA A 175 -6.65 -37.00 1.94
N LEU A 176 -7.35 -36.75 0.83
CA LEU A 176 -8.52 -35.88 0.83
C LEU A 176 -9.63 -36.48 1.70
N THR A 177 -10.29 -35.63 2.47
CA THR A 177 -11.52 -36.01 3.18
C THR A 177 -12.61 -36.37 2.17
N PRO A 178 -13.42 -37.42 2.42
CA PRO A 178 -14.49 -37.80 1.53
C PRO A 178 -15.52 -36.68 1.38
N VAL A 179 -16.00 -36.49 0.15
CA VAL A 179 -16.98 -35.45 -0.19
C VAL A 179 -18.37 -35.90 0.25
N ASP A 180 -18.99 -35.15 1.16
CA ASP A 180 -20.37 -35.37 1.58
C ASP A 180 -21.36 -34.40 0.92
N GLY A 181 -22.63 -34.82 0.82
CA GLY A 181 -23.67 -34.04 0.15
C GLY A 181 -23.95 -32.67 0.78
N LEU A 182 -23.76 -32.52 2.10
CA LEU A 182 -23.96 -31.24 2.79
C LEU A 182 -22.83 -30.26 2.44
N SER A 183 -21.57 -30.69 2.42
CA SER A 183 -20.44 -29.86 1.97
C SER A 183 -20.58 -29.41 0.52
N VAL A 184 -21.06 -30.29 -0.37
CA VAL A 184 -21.36 -29.93 -1.77
C VAL A 184 -22.46 -28.87 -1.84
N LEU A 185 -23.56 -29.07 -1.12
CA LEU A 185 -24.67 -28.12 -1.07
C LEU A 185 -24.22 -26.74 -0.55
N MET A 186 -23.51 -26.71 0.57
CA MET A 186 -22.98 -25.48 1.16
C MET A 186 -22.06 -24.76 0.17
N THR A 187 -21.11 -25.48 -0.44
CA THR A 187 -20.20 -24.90 -1.43
C THR A 187 -20.96 -24.36 -2.64
N ALA A 188 -21.94 -25.10 -3.16
CA ALA A 188 -22.77 -24.66 -4.29
C ALA A 188 -23.56 -23.39 -3.96
N VAL A 189 -24.15 -23.30 -2.76
CA VAL A 189 -24.89 -22.10 -2.29
C VAL A 189 -23.93 -20.92 -2.13
N ALA A 190 -22.75 -21.10 -1.53
CA ALA A 190 -21.76 -20.05 -1.39
C ALA A 190 -21.28 -19.51 -2.75
N VAL A 191 -20.96 -20.41 -3.70
CA VAL A 191 -20.55 -20.03 -5.06
C VAL A 191 -21.67 -19.30 -5.78
N ALA A 192 -22.91 -19.82 -5.73
CA ALA A 192 -24.06 -19.19 -6.37
C ALA A 192 -24.35 -17.79 -5.78
N ALA A 193 -24.27 -17.64 -4.45
CA ALA A 193 -24.47 -16.36 -3.78
C ALA A 193 -23.36 -15.36 -4.10
N ALA A 194 -22.08 -15.79 -4.08
CA ALA A 194 -20.95 -14.94 -4.43
C ALA A 194 -21.02 -14.47 -5.90
N VAL A 195 -21.26 -15.39 -6.85
CA VAL A 195 -21.47 -15.04 -8.26
C VAL A 195 -22.68 -14.12 -8.39
N GLY A 196 -23.80 -14.44 -7.74
CA GLY A 196 -24.99 -13.60 -7.73
C GLY A 196 -24.70 -12.17 -7.24
N ALA A 197 -23.93 -12.00 -6.16
CA ALA A 197 -23.56 -10.69 -5.62
C ALA A 197 -22.75 -9.88 -6.65
N THR A 198 -21.80 -10.51 -7.36
CA THR A 198 -21.00 -9.83 -8.41
C THR A 198 -21.83 -9.44 -9.63
N LEU A 199 -22.81 -10.28 -10.02
CA LEU A 199 -23.74 -10.00 -11.12
C LEU A 199 -24.74 -8.89 -10.73
N LYS A 200 -25.14 -8.84 -9.46
CA LYS A 200 -26.10 -7.87 -8.90
C LYS A 200 -25.42 -6.65 -8.25
N ARG A 201 -24.14 -6.39 -8.52
CA ARG A 201 -23.36 -5.28 -7.95
C ARG A 201 -24.00 -3.88 -8.10
N PHE A 202 -24.84 -3.67 -9.11
CA PHE A 202 -25.54 -2.40 -9.32
C PHE A 202 -26.85 -2.27 -8.54
N THR A 203 -27.36 -3.37 -8.00
CA THR A 203 -28.52 -3.43 -7.11
C THR A 203 -28.04 -3.75 -5.70
N ARG A 204 -27.57 -2.72 -4.99
CA ARG A 204 -26.81 -2.85 -3.73
C ARG A 204 -27.50 -3.73 -2.69
N LEU A 205 -28.81 -3.59 -2.51
CA LEU A 205 -29.57 -4.36 -1.52
C LEU A 205 -29.53 -5.87 -1.82
N ILE A 206 -29.72 -6.25 -3.09
CA ILE A 206 -29.66 -7.66 -3.50
C ILE A 206 -28.24 -8.19 -3.33
N ALA A 207 -27.22 -7.41 -3.71
CA ALA A 207 -25.82 -7.79 -3.51
C ALA A 207 -25.50 -8.00 -2.02
N LEU A 208 -25.97 -7.10 -1.15
CA LEU A 208 -25.81 -7.20 0.30
C LEU A 208 -26.51 -8.42 0.89
N MET A 209 -27.75 -8.72 0.45
CA MET A 209 -28.45 -9.94 0.85
C MET A 209 -27.69 -11.20 0.43
N LEU A 210 -27.12 -11.22 -0.77
CA LEU A 210 -26.33 -12.36 -1.26
C LEU A 210 -24.99 -12.50 -0.51
N ILE A 211 -24.36 -11.39 -0.11
CA ILE A 211 -23.18 -11.41 0.76
C ILE A 211 -23.54 -12.01 2.14
N ALA A 212 -24.69 -11.64 2.71
CA ALA A 212 -25.17 -12.22 3.96
C ALA A 212 -25.44 -13.73 3.87
N VAL A 213 -25.92 -14.21 2.72
CA VAL A 213 -26.05 -15.66 2.46
C VAL A 213 -24.68 -16.33 2.46
N VAL A 214 -23.64 -15.71 1.86
CA VAL A 214 -22.27 -16.22 1.93
C VAL A 214 -21.79 -16.28 3.38
N GLY A 215 -21.99 -15.20 4.16
CA GLY A 215 -21.63 -15.15 5.59
C GLY A 215 -22.31 -16.24 6.42
N LEU A 216 -23.59 -16.52 6.17
CA LEU A 216 -24.33 -17.61 6.80
C LEU A 216 -23.73 -18.98 6.45
N VAL A 217 -23.42 -19.24 5.18
CA VAL A 217 -22.78 -20.50 4.77
C VAL A 217 -21.40 -20.65 5.40
N VAL A 218 -20.62 -19.58 5.53
CA VAL A 218 -19.31 -19.59 6.21
C VAL A 218 -19.49 -19.90 7.70
N SER A 219 -20.48 -19.32 8.38
CA SER A 219 -20.80 -19.65 9.78
C SER A 219 -21.17 -21.13 9.96
N LEU A 220 -22.00 -21.67 9.06
CA LEU A 220 -22.32 -23.10 9.03
C LEU A 220 -21.08 -23.96 8.77
N ALA A 221 -20.14 -23.49 7.94
CA ALA A 221 -18.88 -24.20 7.68
C ALA A 221 -18.00 -24.24 8.93
N PHE A 222 -17.91 -23.16 9.70
CA PHE A 222 -17.24 -23.15 10.99
C PHE A 222 -17.86 -24.13 11.98
N LEU A 223 -19.20 -24.19 12.09
CA LEU A 223 -19.86 -25.20 12.93
C LEU A 223 -19.54 -26.62 12.50
N ARG A 224 -19.54 -26.88 11.18
CA ARG A 224 -19.18 -28.19 10.62
C ARG A 224 -17.73 -28.59 10.94
N LEU A 225 -16.84 -27.61 10.98
CA LEU A 225 -15.43 -27.78 11.33
C LEU A 225 -15.17 -27.69 12.85
N SER A 226 -16.22 -27.81 13.67
CA SER A 226 -16.14 -27.77 15.14
C SER A 226 -15.52 -26.48 15.71
N ALA A 227 -15.75 -25.35 15.03
CA ALA A 227 -15.33 -24.01 15.45
C ALA A 227 -16.53 -23.14 15.86
N PRO A 228 -17.21 -23.44 16.99
CA PRO A 228 -18.43 -22.74 17.40
C PRO A 228 -18.21 -21.27 17.74
N ASP A 229 -17.06 -20.90 18.33
CA ASP A 229 -16.74 -19.50 18.62
C ASP A 229 -16.63 -18.66 17.34
N LEU A 230 -15.95 -19.19 16.31
CA LEU A 230 -15.86 -18.54 15.01
C LEU A 230 -17.22 -18.44 14.32
N ALA A 231 -18.08 -19.44 14.48
CA ALA A 231 -19.42 -19.40 13.91
C ALA A 231 -20.29 -18.30 14.54
N LEU A 232 -20.23 -18.16 15.88
CA LEU A 232 -20.97 -17.14 16.63
C LEU A 232 -20.44 -15.73 16.36
N THR A 233 -19.12 -15.54 16.31
CA THR A 233 -18.53 -14.25 15.91
C THR A 233 -18.92 -13.90 14.49
N GLN A 234 -18.78 -14.82 13.53
CA GLN A 234 -19.11 -14.57 12.13
C GLN A 234 -20.57 -14.14 11.95
N LEU A 235 -21.50 -14.86 12.59
CA LEU A 235 -22.93 -14.53 12.50
C LEU A 235 -23.22 -13.15 13.10
N SER A 236 -22.61 -12.84 14.25
CA SER A 236 -22.81 -11.55 14.93
C SER A 236 -22.21 -10.39 14.12
N VAL A 237 -20.99 -10.56 13.60
CA VAL A 237 -20.33 -9.58 12.73
C VAL A 237 -21.14 -9.35 11.46
N GLU A 238 -21.69 -10.41 10.85
CA GLU A 238 -22.53 -10.29 9.65
C GLU A 238 -23.77 -9.43 9.93
N VAL A 239 -24.46 -9.66 11.04
CA VAL A 239 -25.63 -8.86 11.44
C VAL A 239 -25.25 -7.39 11.65
N VAL A 240 -24.15 -7.11 12.37
CA VAL A 240 -23.67 -5.73 12.57
C VAL A 240 -23.30 -5.08 11.24
N ALA A 241 -22.54 -5.78 10.38
CA ALA A 241 -22.12 -5.28 9.08
C ALA A 241 -23.31 -4.96 8.18
N VAL A 242 -24.30 -5.85 8.12
CA VAL A 242 -25.56 -5.64 7.39
C VAL A 242 -26.29 -4.41 7.92
N LEU A 243 -26.45 -4.27 9.25
CA LEU A 243 -27.12 -3.12 9.85
C LEU A 243 -26.41 -1.79 9.52
N LEU A 244 -25.09 -1.75 9.67
CA LEU A 244 -24.28 -0.57 9.36
C LEU A 244 -24.30 -0.24 7.87
N LEU A 245 -24.15 -1.24 7.00
CA LEU A 245 -24.20 -1.04 5.54
C LEU A 245 -25.59 -0.60 5.09
N MET A 246 -26.67 -1.14 5.66
CA MET A 246 -28.03 -0.68 5.37
C MET A 246 -28.24 0.78 5.75
N LEU A 247 -27.70 1.21 6.91
CA LEU A 247 -27.74 2.60 7.34
C LEU A 247 -26.94 3.51 6.39
N VAL A 248 -25.74 3.11 5.97
CA VAL A 248 -24.93 3.86 5.00
C VAL A 248 -25.61 3.91 3.62
N MET A 249 -26.25 2.81 3.22
CA MET A 249 -26.98 2.71 1.96
C MET A 249 -28.14 3.69 1.84
N HIS A 250 -28.72 4.13 2.96
CA HIS A 250 -29.73 5.18 2.95
C HIS A 250 -29.23 6.47 2.28
N TYR A 251 -27.94 6.78 2.39
CA TYR A 251 -27.33 7.99 1.81
C TYR A 251 -26.76 7.79 0.40
N LEU A 252 -26.75 6.57 -0.12
CA LEU A 252 -26.12 6.24 -1.39
C LEU A 252 -27.15 6.05 -2.50
N PRO A 253 -26.83 6.40 -3.76
CA PRO A 253 -27.73 6.16 -4.87
C PRO A 253 -27.92 4.65 -5.05
N VAL A 254 -29.18 4.25 -5.13
CA VAL A 254 -29.58 2.83 -5.07
C VAL A 254 -29.00 2.04 -6.25
N LYS A 255 -29.02 2.65 -7.45
CA LYS A 255 -28.42 2.08 -8.64
C LYS A 255 -27.03 2.68 -8.86
N GLY A 256 -26.03 1.82 -8.95
CA GLY A 256 -24.70 2.25 -9.41
C GLY A 256 -24.70 2.58 -10.90
N THR A 257 -23.87 3.53 -11.32
CA THR A 257 -23.64 3.84 -12.73
C THR A 257 -22.63 2.86 -13.33
N ASN A 258 -22.93 2.30 -14.51
CA ASN A 258 -22.00 1.44 -15.23
C ASN A 258 -21.08 2.30 -16.10
N VAL A 259 -19.79 2.34 -15.79
CA VAL A 259 -18.81 3.18 -16.51
C VAL A 259 -17.67 2.34 -17.13
N SER A 260 -17.68 1.02 -16.97
CA SER A 260 -16.55 0.18 -17.36
C SER A 260 -16.61 -0.26 -18.83
N GLY A 261 -15.50 -0.10 -19.54
CA GLY A 261 -15.35 -0.57 -20.92
C GLY A 261 -15.29 -2.10 -21.05
N ARG A 262 -15.54 -2.64 -22.26
CA ARG A 262 -15.48 -4.10 -22.52
C ARG A 262 -14.11 -4.71 -22.18
N TRP A 263 -13.03 -3.98 -22.45
CA TRP A 263 -11.66 -4.41 -22.15
C TRP A 263 -11.38 -4.45 -20.64
N GLU A 264 -11.82 -3.44 -19.89
CA GLU A 264 -11.65 -3.38 -18.44
C GLU A 264 -12.37 -4.55 -17.77
N LEU A 265 -13.60 -4.84 -18.19
CA LEU A 265 -14.36 -6.00 -17.71
C LEU A 265 -13.68 -7.33 -18.04
N PHE A 266 -13.07 -7.45 -19.22
CA PHE A 266 -12.33 -8.65 -19.59
C PHE A 266 -11.08 -8.83 -18.71
N ARG A 267 -10.26 -7.77 -18.58
CA ARG A 267 -9.08 -7.75 -17.70
C ARG A 267 -9.45 -8.13 -16.28
N ASP A 268 -10.50 -7.51 -15.71
CA ASP A 268 -10.88 -7.74 -14.31
C ASP A 268 -11.37 -9.16 -14.08
N ARG A 269 -12.04 -9.78 -15.06
CA ARG A 269 -12.42 -11.20 -15.01
C ARG A 269 -11.21 -12.12 -15.06
N VAL A 270 -10.25 -11.84 -15.94
CA VAL A 270 -9.01 -12.62 -16.04
C VAL A 270 -8.22 -12.52 -14.73
N LEU A 271 -8.05 -11.32 -14.19
CA LEU A 271 -7.39 -11.11 -12.91
C LEU A 271 -8.10 -11.85 -11.77
N ALA A 272 -9.43 -11.70 -11.66
CA ALA A 272 -10.19 -12.40 -10.62
C ALA A 272 -10.08 -13.92 -10.73
N TRP A 273 -10.07 -14.48 -11.95
CA TRP A 273 -9.90 -15.91 -12.18
C TRP A 273 -8.49 -16.40 -11.86
N VAL A 274 -7.45 -15.67 -12.27
CA VAL A 274 -6.04 -16.00 -11.95
C VAL A 274 -5.80 -15.93 -10.45
N ILE A 275 -6.26 -14.88 -9.78
CA ILE A 275 -6.09 -14.72 -8.33
C ILE A 275 -6.88 -15.79 -7.58
N GLY A 276 -8.16 -15.99 -7.91
CA GLY A 276 -9.00 -16.98 -7.25
C GLY A 276 -8.50 -18.41 -7.43
N SER A 277 -8.08 -18.79 -8.65
CA SER A 277 -7.51 -20.11 -8.90
C SER A 277 -6.12 -20.26 -8.26
N GLY A 278 -5.27 -19.24 -8.33
CA GLY A 278 -3.95 -19.24 -7.69
C GLY A 278 -4.01 -19.40 -6.17
N VAL A 279 -4.86 -18.61 -5.49
CA VAL A 279 -5.10 -18.74 -4.05
C VAL A 279 -5.70 -20.11 -3.72
N GLY A 280 -6.65 -20.59 -4.53
CA GLY A 280 -7.26 -21.92 -4.34
C GLY A 280 -6.24 -23.05 -4.45
N VAL A 281 -5.38 -23.02 -5.47
CA VAL A 281 -4.31 -24.02 -5.67
C VAL A 281 -3.28 -23.96 -4.56
N LEU A 282 -2.83 -22.76 -4.16
CA LEU A 282 -1.87 -22.62 -3.05
C LEU A 282 -2.47 -23.06 -1.71
N SER A 283 -3.72 -22.70 -1.44
CA SER A 283 -4.43 -23.15 -0.22
C SER A 283 -4.55 -24.68 -0.21
N LEU A 284 -4.94 -25.29 -1.34
CA LEU A 284 -5.01 -26.74 -1.47
C LEU A 284 -3.63 -27.38 -1.29
N TYR A 285 -2.59 -26.79 -1.88
CA TYR A 285 -1.22 -27.26 -1.73
C TYR A 285 -0.81 -27.29 -0.26
N VAL A 286 -0.95 -26.18 0.46
CA VAL A 286 -0.60 -26.07 1.89
C VAL A 286 -1.40 -27.06 2.74
N MET A 287 -2.70 -27.23 2.47
CA MET A 287 -3.55 -28.17 3.23
C MET A 287 -3.18 -29.64 3.01
N LEU A 288 -2.60 -29.98 1.86
CA LEU A 288 -2.18 -31.35 1.54
C LEU A 288 -0.77 -31.69 2.05
N GLN A 289 0.00 -30.69 2.49
CA GLN A 289 1.35 -30.94 3.03
C GLN A 289 1.30 -31.50 4.46
N PRO A 290 2.06 -32.55 4.77
CA PRO A 290 2.26 -32.99 6.15
C PRO A 290 3.11 -31.96 6.91
N GLY A 291 2.52 -31.34 7.94
CA GLY A 291 3.20 -30.35 8.78
C GLY A 291 3.06 -30.69 10.26
N GLN A 292 4.09 -30.36 11.05
CA GLN A 292 3.97 -30.36 12.51
C GLN A 292 3.15 -29.15 12.94
N THR A 293 2.16 -29.36 13.80
CA THR A 293 1.31 -28.29 14.34
C THR A 293 1.64 -28.05 15.81
N ILE A 294 1.37 -26.84 16.29
CA ILE A 294 1.45 -26.49 17.73
C ILE A 294 0.13 -26.73 18.46
N SER A 295 -0.88 -27.31 17.81
CA SER A 295 -2.21 -27.50 18.38
C SER A 295 -2.21 -28.45 19.59
N GLY A 296 -1.34 -29.46 19.59
CA GLY A 296 -1.21 -30.39 20.72
C GLY A 296 -0.85 -29.68 22.02
N PHE A 297 0.09 -28.73 21.96
CA PHE A 297 0.47 -27.91 23.12
C PHE A 297 -0.72 -27.18 23.72
N PHE A 298 -1.56 -26.52 22.90
CA PHE A 298 -2.71 -25.77 23.40
C PHE A 298 -3.78 -26.68 24.00
N ILE A 299 -4.04 -27.85 23.40
CA ILE A 299 -5.00 -28.81 23.95
C ILE A 299 -4.54 -29.31 25.32
N GLU A 300 -3.26 -29.62 25.46
CA GLU A 300 -2.69 -30.14 26.72
C GLU A 300 -2.57 -29.07 27.80
N ASN A 301 -2.34 -27.80 27.44
CA ASN A 301 -2.02 -26.73 28.38
C ASN A 301 -3.17 -25.75 28.66
N SER A 302 -4.31 -25.82 27.98
CA SER A 302 -5.41 -24.85 28.18
C SER A 302 -5.96 -24.86 29.62
N VAL A 303 -6.22 -26.03 30.17
CA VAL A 303 -6.70 -26.16 31.57
C VAL A 303 -5.56 -25.95 32.58
N PRO A 304 -4.43 -26.68 32.53
CA PRO A 304 -3.41 -26.54 33.59
C PRO A 304 -2.65 -25.21 33.53
N GLY A 305 -2.55 -24.58 32.35
CA GLY A 305 -1.88 -23.29 32.15
C GLY A 305 -2.82 -22.11 32.30
N GLY A 306 -3.97 -22.14 31.61
CA GLY A 306 -4.89 -20.99 31.51
C GLY A 306 -6.19 -21.11 32.29
N GLY A 307 -6.46 -22.24 32.97
CA GLY A 307 -7.68 -22.49 33.76
C GLY A 307 -8.89 -22.96 32.95
N GLY A 308 -8.98 -22.63 31.66
CA GLY A 308 -10.20 -22.82 30.88
C GLY A 308 -10.23 -24.09 30.03
N SER A 309 -11.42 -24.69 29.91
CA SER A 309 -11.65 -25.80 28.96
C SER A 309 -11.99 -25.33 27.54
N ASN A 310 -12.34 -24.05 27.35
CA ASN A 310 -12.48 -23.48 26.01
C ASN A 310 -11.10 -23.08 25.46
N VAL A 311 -10.46 -24.01 24.75
CA VAL A 311 -9.12 -23.82 24.14
C VAL A 311 -9.05 -22.55 23.29
N VAL A 312 -10.09 -22.21 22.53
CA VAL A 312 -10.08 -21.02 21.66
C VAL A 312 -10.04 -19.75 22.51
N ASN A 313 -10.94 -19.62 23.48
CA ASN A 313 -10.97 -18.44 24.34
C ASN A 313 -9.67 -18.32 25.14
N VAL A 314 -9.17 -19.41 25.73
CA VAL A 314 -7.89 -19.40 26.48
C VAL A 314 -6.73 -18.97 25.59
N ILE A 315 -6.66 -19.41 24.32
CA ILE A 315 -5.66 -18.89 23.39
C ILE A 315 -5.81 -17.37 23.20
N LEU A 316 -7.02 -16.87 23.01
CA LEU A 316 -7.28 -15.46 22.73
C LEU A 316 -7.05 -14.54 23.93
N VAL A 317 -7.36 -14.97 25.15
CA VAL A 317 -7.28 -14.10 26.33
C VAL A 317 -6.04 -14.31 27.21
N ASP A 318 -5.37 -15.46 27.06
CA ASP A 318 -4.19 -15.82 27.86
C ASP A 318 -2.96 -16.04 26.97
N PHE A 319 -2.81 -17.22 26.34
CA PHE A 319 -1.59 -17.55 25.58
C PHE A 319 -1.20 -16.52 24.50
N ARG A 320 -2.20 -15.95 23.82
CA ARG A 320 -2.05 -14.94 22.78
C ARG A 320 -2.92 -13.71 23.06
N GLY A 321 -3.09 -13.37 24.34
CA GLY A 321 -3.79 -12.16 24.81
C GLY A 321 -3.35 -10.86 24.14
N PHE A 322 -2.07 -10.79 23.74
CA PHE A 322 -1.52 -9.63 23.06
C PHE A 322 -2.14 -9.37 21.69
N ASP A 323 -2.48 -10.43 20.95
CA ASP A 323 -3.15 -10.31 19.64
C ASP A 323 -4.55 -9.72 19.83
N THR A 324 -5.31 -10.21 20.80
CA THR A 324 -6.65 -9.70 21.11
C THR A 324 -6.61 -8.25 21.62
N LEU A 325 -5.59 -7.87 22.41
CA LEU A 325 -5.36 -6.47 22.78
C LEU A 325 -5.13 -5.59 21.53
N GLY A 326 -4.34 -6.09 20.58
CA GLY A 326 -4.13 -5.45 19.28
C GLY A 326 -5.43 -5.29 18.48
N GLU A 327 -6.22 -6.35 18.37
CA GLU A 327 -7.51 -6.37 17.66
C GLU A 327 -8.49 -5.34 18.21
N ILE A 328 -8.71 -5.29 19.54
CA ILE A 328 -9.62 -4.32 20.15
C ILE A 328 -9.11 -2.89 20.01
N THR A 329 -7.78 -2.71 20.01
CA THR A 329 -7.16 -1.39 19.77
C THR A 329 -7.39 -0.94 18.33
N VAL A 330 -7.23 -1.84 17.35
CA VAL A 330 -7.56 -1.56 15.94
C VAL A 330 -9.04 -1.21 15.78
N LEU A 331 -9.94 -1.94 16.46
CA LEU A 331 -11.38 -1.64 16.44
C LEU A 331 -11.68 -0.25 17.04
N ALA A 332 -11.05 0.09 18.17
CA ALA A 332 -11.17 1.40 18.80
C ALA A 332 -10.68 2.53 17.88
N ILE A 333 -9.51 2.34 17.25
CA ILE A 333 -8.94 3.29 16.28
C ILE A 333 -9.87 3.45 15.07
N ALA A 334 -10.41 2.35 14.55
CA ALA A 334 -11.35 2.39 13.43
C ALA A 334 -12.61 3.18 13.78
N ALA A 335 -13.20 2.94 14.96
CA ALA A 335 -14.38 3.67 15.42
C ALA A 335 -14.09 5.17 15.59
N MET A 336 -12.93 5.52 16.15
CA MET A 336 -12.46 6.91 16.28
C MET A 336 -12.19 7.56 14.92
N GLY A 337 -11.61 6.82 13.97
CA GLY A 337 -11.36 7.27 12.61
C GLY A 337 -12.67 7.54 11.86
N ILE A 338 -13.65 6.64 11.97
CA ILE A 338 -14.99 6.84 11.42
C ILE A 338 -15.64 8.08 12.04
N TYR A 339 -15.59 8.22 13.37
CA TYR A 339 -16.07 9.43 14.03
C TYR A 339 -15.41 10.69 13.47
N ALA A 340 -14.08 10.72 13.35
CA ALA A 340 -13.34 11.87 12.83
C ALA A 340 -13.70 12.20 11.38
N LEU A 341 -13.90 11.19 10.53
CA LEU A 341 -14.29 11.36 9.13
C LEU A 341 -15.74 11.86 8.96
N LEU A 342 -16.64 11.43 9.84
CA LEU A 342 -18.05 11.81 9.78
C LEU A 342 -18.35 13.12 10.51
N LYS A 343 -17.42 13.60 11.36
CA LYS A 343 -17.62 14.81 12.16
C LYS A 343 -17.88 16.02 11.27
N GLY A 344 -19.09 16.57 11.37
CA GLY A 344 -19.50 17.75 10.60
C GLY A 344 -19.94 17.45 9.16
N LEU A 345 -19.93 16.18 8.74
CA LEU A 345 -20.48 15.77 7.45
C LEU A 345 -22.01 15.87 7.51
N LYS A 346 -22.60 16.46 6.48
CA LYS A 346 -24.06 16.53 6.29
C LYS A 346 -24.39 15.92 4.94
N LEU A 347 -25.19 14.87 4.95
CA LEU A 347 -25.64 14.21 3.74
C LEU A 347 -27.12 14.53 3.50
N PRO A 348 -27.53 14.78 2.25
CA PRO A 348 -28.94 14.97 1.94
C PRO A 348 -29.71 13.68 2.21
N GLN A 349 -30.84 13.78 2.92
CA GLN A 349 -31.76 12.67 3.08
C GLN A 349 -32.59 12.50 1.80
N PRO A 350 -32.61 11.31 1.18
CA PRO A 350 -33.47 11.08 0.03
C PRO A 350 -34.93 10.91 0.48
N ASP A 351 -35.84 11.74 -0.04
CA ASP A 351 -37.28 11.68 0.25
C ASP A 351 -38.01 10.52 -0.44
N HIS A 352 -37.38 9.95 -1.47
CA HIS A 352 -37.97 8.91 -2.30
C HIS A 352 -37.07 7.68 -2.36
N ASP A 353 -37.73 6.55 -2.54
CA ASP A 353 -37.11 5.26 -2.76
C ASP A 353 -36.55 5.15 -4.19
N PRO A 354 -35.85 4.05 -4.54
CA PRO A 354 -35.24 3.86 -5.85
C PRO A 354 -36.22 3.88 -7.04
N ALA A 355 -37.50 3.68 -6.80
CA ALA A 355 -38.56 3.65 -7.79
C ALA A 355 -39.36 4.98 -7.81
N GLY A 356 -38.91 6.00 -7.07
CA GLY A 356 -39.57 7.30 -6.99
C GLY A 356 -40.82 7.28 -6.09
N ARG A 357 -40.99 6.25 -5.25
CA ARG A 357 -42.08 6.25 -4.25
C ARG A 357 -41.61 6.99 -3.00
N PRO A 358 -42.45 7.81 -2.36
CA PRO A 358 -42.08 8.45 -1.10
C PRO A 358 -41.81 7.37 -0.04
N TRP A 359 -40.81 7.60 0.82
CA TRP A 359 -40.60 6.73 1.98
C TRP A 359 -41.84 6.74 2.90
N THR A 360 -42.05 5.64 3.63
CA THR A 360 -43.16 5.55 4.57
C THR A 360 -43.07 6.66 5.62
N ARG A 361 -44.22 7.24 5.98
CA ARG A 361 -44.31 8.24 7.05
C ARG A 361 -44.27 7.60 8.45
N ASP A 362 -44.47 6.29 8.53
CA ASP A 362 -44.37 5.55 9.79
C ASP A 362 -42.89 5.36 10.16
N ARG A 363 -42.35 6.33 10.91
CA ARG A 363 -40.96 6.32 11.41
C ARG A 363 -40.73 5.20 12.44
N HIS A 364 -41.78 4.70 13.10
CA HIS A 364 -41.69 3.76 14.23
C HIS A 364 -42.78 2.68 14.18
N PRO A 365 -42.64 1.67 13.30
CA PRO A 365 -43.62 0.59 13.21
C PRO A 365 -43.86 -0.08 14.57
N LEU A 366 -45.11 -0.15 15.00
CA LEU A 366 -45.50 -0.67 16.33
C LEU A 366 -45.00 -2.10 16.58
N VAL A 367 -44.98 -2.93 15.53
CA VAL A 367 -44.47 -4.31 15.61
C VAL A 367 -42.97 -4.32 15.94
N LEU A 368 -42.18 -3.49 15.24
CA LEU A 368 -40.73 -3.43 15.44
C LEU A 368 -40.38 -2.87 16.82
N THR A 369 -41.03 -1.78 17.25
CA THR A 369 -40.79 -1.16 18.56
C THR A 369 -41.17 -2.08 19.72
N THR A 370 -42.30 -2.78 19.62
CA THR A 370 -42.77 -3.70 20.67
C THR A 370 -41.86 -4.93 20.78
N ILE A 371 -41.51 -5.56 19.65
CA ILE A 371 -40.63 -6.74 19.62
C ILE A 371 -39.22 -6.38 20.09
N SER A 372 -38.61 -5.31 19.54
CA SER A 372 -37.26 -4.89 19.90
C SER A 372 -37.14 -4.59 21.39
N ARG A 373 -38.12 -3.88 21.98
CA ARG A 373 -38.11 -3.56 23.42
C ARG A 373 -38.17 -4.80 24.31
N SER A 374 -38.92 -5.82 23.86
CA SER A 374 -39.08 -7.08 24.60
C SER A 374 -37.84 -7.97 24.46
N LEU A 375 -37.16 -7.92 23.31
CA LEU A 375 -35.93 -8.67 23.05
C LEU A 375 -34.71 -8.12 23.79
N LEU A 376 -34.65 -6.82 24.10
CA LEU A 376 -33.51 -6.19 24.75
C LEU A 376 -33.06 -6.89 26.05
N PRO A 377 -33.91 -7.07 27.08
CA PRO A 377 -33.47 -7.71 28.33
C PRO A 377 -33.03 -9.16 28.11
N MET A 378 -33.69 -9.89 27.21
CA MET A 378 -33.31 -11.27 26.87
C MET A 378 -31.93 -11.30 26.19
N ALA A 379 -31.68 -10.40 25.24
CA ALA A 379 -30.41 -10.30 24.54
C ALA A 379 -29.26 -9.88 25.48
N LEU A 380 -29.51 -8.97 26.42
CA LEU A 380 -28.53 -8.58 27.45
C LEU A 380 -28.22 -9.73 28.41
N LEU A 381 -29.24 -10.50 28.81
CA LEU A 381 -29.05 -11.69 29.63
C LEU A 381 -28.20 -12.74 28.90
N VAL A 382 -28.49 -12.98 27.62
CA VAL A 382 -27.70 -13.90 26.77
C VAL A 382 -26.28 -13.39 26.59
N ALA A 383 -26.08 -12.09 26.36
CA ALA A 383 -24.74 -11.51 26.24
C ALA A 383 -23.93 -11.67 27.53
N LEU A 384 -24.53 -11.40 28.69
CA LEU A 384 -23.89 -11.60 29.99
C LEU A 384 -23.56 -13.07 30.24
N TYR A 385 -24.48 -13.98 29.89
CA TYR A 385 -24.25 -15.41 29.99
C TYR A 385 -23.08 -15.88 29.11
N ILE A 386 -23.00 -15.41 27.87
CA ILE A 386 -21.90 -15.70 26.92
C ILE A 386 -20.57 -15.13 27.42
N LEU A 387 -20.58 -13.94 28.04
CA LEU A 387 -19.40 -13.31 28.64
C LEU A 387 -18.84 -14.18 29.78
N VAL A 388 -19.70 -14.55 30.74
CA VAL A 388 -19.27 -15.25 31.95
C VAL A 388 -18.86 -16.70 31.66
N ARG A 389 -19.50 -17.37 30.71
CA ARG A 389 -19.18 -18.78 30.38
C ARG A 389 -17.99 -18.96 29.44
N GLY A 390 -17.48 -17.88 28.84
CA GLY A 390 -16.55 -17.93 27.71
C GLY A 390 -15.25 -18.70 27.98
N HIS A 391 -14.83 -18.76 29.24
CA HIS A 391 -13.63 -19.49 29.66
C HIS A 391 -13.74 -21.02 29.48
N ASN A 392 -14.97 -21.56 29.57
CA ASN A 392 -15.20 -23.01 29.60
C ASN A 392 -16.11 -23.50 28.47
N LEU A 393 -16.88 -22.61 27.85
CA LEU A 393 -17.82 -22.95 26.78
C LEU A 393 -17.76 -21.87 25.69
N PRO A 394 -18.30 -22.15 24.49
CA PRO A 394 -18.28 -21.18 23.40
C PRO A 394 -18.87 -19.83 23.82
N GLY A 395 -18.12 -18.75 23.60
CA GLY A 395 -18.40 -17.41 24.08
C GLY A 395 -17.15 -16.55 24.26
N GLY A 396 -17.21 -15.59 25.19
CA GLY A 396 -16.12 -14.63 25.46
C GLY A 396 -16.53 -13.18 25.29
N GLY A 397 -15.61 -12.26 25.62
CA GLY A 397 -15.87 -10.82 25.65
C GLY A 397 -16.29 -10.24 24.30
N PHE A 398 -15.69 -10.71 23.22
CA PHE A 398 -15.94 -10.20 21.87
C PHE A 398 -17.37 -10.50 21.38
N ILE A 399 -17.78 -11.76 21.43
CA ILE A 399 -19.13 -12.20 20.99
C ILE A 399 -20.19 -11.54 21.87
N ALA A 400 -20.03 -11.55 23.19
CA ALA A 400 -20.94 -10.90 24.12
C ALA A 400 -21.09 -9.40 23.80
N GLY A 401 -19.98 -8.74 23.44
CA GLY A 401 -19.97 -7.34 23.05
C GLY A 401 -20.76 -7.10 21.77
N LEU A 402 -20.59 -7.96 20.75
CA LEU A 402 -21.36 -7.87 19.51
C LEU A 402 -22.86 -8.13 19.74
N VAL A 403 -23.24 -9.14 20.52
CA VAL A 403 -24.66 -9.43 20.84
C VAL A 403 -25.30 -8.23 21.54
N THR A 404 -24.60 -7.62 22.50
CA THR A 404 -25.04 -6.38 23.17
C THR A 404 -25.18 -5.24 22.16
N ALA A 405 -24.19 -5.05 21.29
CA ALA A 405 -24.20 -4.01 20.29
C ALA A 405 -25.34 -4.18 19.28
N ILE A 406 -25.64 -5.40 18.83
CA ILE A 406 -26.78 -5.73 17.96
C ILE A 406 -28.08 -5.38 18.66
N ALA A 407 -28.26 -5.81 19.92
CA ALA A 407 -29.48 -5.56 20.68
C ALA A 407 -29.75 -4.06 20.85
N LEU A 408 -28.72 -3.28 21.14
CA LEU A 408 -28.80 -1.82 21.26
C LEU A 408 -28.97 -1.14 19.91
N THR A 409 -28.30 -1.62 18.85
CA THR A 409 -28.48 -1.14 17.48
C THR A 409 -29.92 -1.31 17.01
N LEU A 410 -30.54 -2.46 17.33
CA LEU A 410 -31.95 -2.71 17.03
C LEU A 410 -32.86 -1.69 17.74
N GLN A 411 -32.53 -1.25 18.97
CA GLN A 411 -33.29 -0.18 19.63
C GLN A 411 -33.15 1.16 18.90
N TYR A 412 -31.94 1.50 18.45
CA TYR A 412 -31.67 2.70 17.66
C TYR A 412 -32.48 2.73 16.36
N VAL A 413 -32.50 1.60 15.64
CA VAL A 413 -33.28 1.44 14.39
C VAL A 413 -34.79 1.52 14.67
N ALA A 414 -35.26 0.95 15.77
CA ALA A 414 -36.69 0.92 16.08
C ALA A 414 -37.28 2.26 16.58
N HIS A 415 -36.54 3.02 17.40
CA HIS A 415 -37.09 4.13 18.18
C HIS A 415 -36.53 5.53 17.86
N SER A 416 -35.47 5.68 17.04
CA SER A 416 -34.67 6.91 16.78
C SER A 416 -33.51 7.17 17.75
N VAL A 417 -32.54 7.97 17.30
CA VAL A 417 -31.35 8.37 18.07
C VAL A 417 -31.70 9.25 19.28
N PRO A 418 -32.59 10.26 19.19
CA PRO A 418 -32.99 11.08 20.34
C PRO A 418 -33.64 10.25 21.45
N TRP A 419 -34.50 9.29 21.09
CA TRP A 419 -35.15 8.42 22.07
C TRP A 419 -34.13 7.58 22.85
N MET A 420 -33.10 7.09 22.17
CA MET A 420 -32.01 6.33 22.78
C MET A 420 -31.11 7.20 23.65
N HIS A 421 -30.77 8.42 23.22
CA HIS A 421 -29.92 9.32 23.99
C HIS A 421 -30.55 9.87 25.27
N GLN A 422 -31.89 9.74 25.43
CA GLN A 422 -32.55 9.97 26.71
C GLN A 422 -32.29 8.85 27.75
N ARG A 423 -31.85 7.67 27.31
CA ARG A 423 -31.72 6.44 28.14
C ARG A 423 -30.29 5.92 28.21
N VAL A 424 -29.49 6.15 27.18
CA VAL A 424 -28.12 5.68 27.03
C VAL A 424 -27.20 6.88 26.82
N PRO A 425 -25.97 6.89 27.36
CA PRO A 425 -25.06 8.02 27.23
C PRO A 425 -24.90 8.52 25.80
N ASN A 426 -24.88 9.85 25.65
CA ASN A 426 -24.72 10.52 24.36
C ASN A 426 -23.31 10.40 23.77
N ASN A 427 -22.35 9.93 24.57
CA ASN A 427 -20.94 9.84 24.24
C ASN A 427 -20.39 8.44 24.55
N TYR A 428 -20.02 7.71 23.50
CA TYR A 428 -19.44 6.37 23.60
C TYR A 428 -17.91 6.36 23.69
N HIS A 429 -17.23 7.51 23.53
CA HIS A 429 -15.78 7.60 23.62
C HIS A 429 -15.23 7.08 24.96
N PRO A 430 -15.82 7.43 26.13
CA PRO A 430 -15.32 6.91 27.40
C PRO A 430 -15.46 5.39 27.51
N LEU A 431 -16.51 4.81 26.93
CA LEU A 431 -16.73 3.36 26.96
C LEU A 431 -15.62 2.61 26.22
N VAL A 432 -15.25 3.11 25.02
CA VAL A 432 -14.13 2.59 24.24
C VAL A 432 -12.81 2.73 25.00
N ALA A 433 -12.55 3.93 25.53
CA ALA A 433 -11.31 4.21 26.26
C ALA A 433 -11.17 3.36 27.53
N ILE A 434 -12.24 3.24 28.32
CA ILE A 434 -12.27 2.40 29.52
C ILE A 434 -12.05 0.93 29.16
N GLY A 435 -12.65 0.45 28.07
CA GLY A 435 -12.46 -0.95 27.63
C GLY A 435 -10.99 -1.26 27.30
N VAL A 436 -10.35 -0.44 26.47
CA VAL A 436 -8.93 -0.61 26.11
C VAL A 436 -8.04 -0.43 27.34
N LEU A 437 -8.33 0.54 28.20
CA LEU A 437 -7.59 0.76 29.44
C LEU A 437 -7.71 -0.43 30.40
N ILE A 438 -8.90 -1.01 30.59
CA ILE A 438 -9.07 -2.19 31.45
C ILE A 438 -8.25 -3.36 30.90
N ALA A 439 -8.31 -3.62 29.59
CA ALA A 439 -7.53 -4.70 28.97
C ALA A 439 -6.01 -4.47 29.14
N GLY A 440 -5.53 -3.25 28.88
CA GLY A 440 -4.14 -2.88 29.04
C GLY A 440 -3.66 -2.89 30.50
N LEU A 441 -4.48 -2.37 31.42
CA LEU A 441 -4.19 -2.36 32.86
C LEU A 441 -4.18 -3.78 33.45
N THR A 442 -5.01 -4.69 32.94
CA THR A 442 -4.96 -6.11 33.34
C THR A 442 -3.59 -6.71 33.01
N GLY A 443 -3.05 -6.41 31.82
CA GLY A 443 -1.69 -6.81 31.45
C GLY A 443 -0.62 -6.10 32.29
N LEU A 444 -0.75 -4.80 32.54
CA LEU A 444 0.21 -4.05 33.36
C LEU A 444 0.23 -4.53 34.82
N ALA A 445 -0.91 -4.95 35.36
CA ALA A 445 -1.01 -5.51 36.71
C ALA A 445 -0.15 -6.77 36.86
N SER A 446 -0.10 -7.63 35.85
CA SER A 446 0.79 -8.82 35.87
C SER A 446 2.27 -8.43 35.93
N MET A 447 2.69 -7.37 35.22
CA MET A 447 4.05 -6.84 35.27
C MET A 447 4.42 -6.26 36.63
N LEU A 448 3.49 -5.55 37.28
CA LEU A 448 3.70 -5.00 38.62
C LEU A 448 3.90 -6.10 39.68
N LEU A 449 3.34 -7.29 39.43
CA LEU A 449 3.50 -8.47 40.28
C LEU A 449 4.75 -9.31 39.93
N GLY A 450 5.57 -8.88 38.97
CA GLY A 450 6.81 -9.56 38.58
C GLY A 450 6.66 -10.61 37.48
N TYR A 451 5.48 -10.72 36.85
CA TYR A 451 5.22 -11.63 35.73
C TYR A 451 5.33 -10.91 34.37
N PRO A 452 5.53 -11.64 33.26
CA PRO A 452 5.44 -11.05 31.92
C PRO A 452 4.06 -10.40 31.67
N PHE A 453 4.01 -9.41 30.78
CA PHE A 453 2.77 -8.73 30.40
C PHE A 453 1.69 -9.71 29.91
N LEU A 454 0.46 -9.53 30.39
CA LEU A 454 -0.72 -10.38 30.10
C LEU A 454 -0.56 -11.84 30.57
N THR A 455 0.23 -12.08 31.62
CA THR A 455 0.19 -13.38 32.30
C THR A 455 -1.09 -13.48 33.13
N SER A 456 -1.96 -14.45 32.82
CA SER A 456 -3.16 -14.68 33.62
C SER A 456 -2.90 -15.58 34.83
N THR A 457 -3.79 -15.49 35.81
CA THR A 457 -3.86 -16.39 36.96
C THR A 457 -5.32 -16.76 37.18
N PHE A 458 -5.56 -17.97 37.67
CA PHE A 458 -6.89 -18.44 38.01
C PHE A 458 -6.92 -18.92 39.46
N SER A 459 -8.08 -18.78 40.11
CA SER A 459 -8.35 -19.28 41.46
C SER A 459 -9.78 -19.75 41.54
N HIS A 460 -10.02 -20.84 42.28
CA HIS A 460 -11.39 -21.27 42.58
C HIS A 460 -11.89 -20.55 43.85
N VAL A 461 -13.00 -19.84 43.73
CA VAL A 461 -13.66 -19.14 44.84
C VAL A 461 -14.99 -19.82 45.11
N HIS A 462 -15.22 -20.22 46.36
CA HIS A 462 -16.50 -20.79 46.77
C HIS A 462 -17.50 -19.68 47.13
N TRP A 463 -18.52 -19.48 46.29
CA TRP A 463 -19.60 -18.53 46.56
C TRP A 463 -20.82 -19.22 47.20
N PRO A 464 -21.35 -18.76 48.35
CA PRO A 464 -22.39 -19.47 49.11
C PRO A 464 -23.69 -19.80 48.33
N LEU A 465 -24.02 -19.01 47.31
CA LEU A 465 -25.25 -19.15 46.51
C LEU A 465 -25.07 -19.93 45.20
N VAL A 466 -23.84 -20.05 44.69
CA VAL A 466 -23.56 -20.52 43.31
C VAL A 466 -22.63 -21.74 43.30
N GLY A 467 -21.92 -22.00 44.41
CA GLY A 467 -20.95 -23.09 44.54
C GLY A 467 -19.53 -22.63 44.22
N GLU A 468 -18.65 -23.58 43.87
CA GLU A 468 -17.30 -23.27 43.41
C GLU A 468 -17.33 -22.61 42.04
N PHE A 469 -16.73 -21.42 41.95
CA PHE A 469 -16.62 -20.65 40.72
C PHE A 469 -15.15 -20.34 40.43
N GLU A 470 -14.72 -20.62 39.21
CA GLU A 470 -13.38 -20.29 38.74
C GLU A 470 -13.29 -18.81 38.39
N LEU A 471 -12.46 -18.07 39.13
CA LEU A 471 -12.18 -16.67 38.89
C LEU A 471 -10.80 -16.55 38.22
N ALA A 472 -10.81 -16.30 36.91
CA ALA A 472 -9.60 -16.00 36.16
C ALA A 472 -9.40 -14.49 36.03
N SER A 473 -8.17 -14.01 36.19
CA SER A 473 -7.82 -12.60 35.90
C SER A 473 -8.10 -12.25 34.43
N ALA A 474 -8.11 -13.25 33.54
CA ALA A 474 -8.54 -13.14 32.15
C ALA A 474 -9.99 -12.64 31.98
N MET A 475 -10.87 -12.81 32.96
CA MET A 475 -12.24 -12.25 32.91
C MET A 475 -12.24 -10.71 32.89
N LEU A 476 -11.30 -10.05 33.58
CA LEU A 476 -11.17 -8.59 33.52
C LEU A 476 -10.73 -8.13 32.12
N PHE A 477 -9.83 -8.89 31.50
CA PHE A 477 -9.43 -8.65 30.12
C PHE A 477 -10.63 -8.79 29.17
N ASP A 478 -11.42 -9.86 29.31
CA ASP A 478 -12.65 -10.09 28.54
C ASP A 478 -13.69 -8.98 28.74
N ILE A 479 -13.83 -8.42 29.95
CA ILE A 479 -14.67 -7.25 30.22
C ILE A 479 -14.14 -6.02 29.46
N GLY A 480 -12.82 -5.81 29.42
CA GLY A 480 -12.19 -4.76 28.63
C GLY A 480 -12.50 -4.90 27.13
N VAL A 481 -12.37 -6.12 26.61
CA VAL A 481 -12.75 -6.47 25.22
C VAL A 481 -14.23 -6.17 24.97
N TYR A 482 -15.12 -6.65 25.83
CA TYR A 482 -16.56 -6.44 25.76
C TYR A 482 -16.93 -4.95 25.67
N LEU A 483 -16.40 -4.13 26.59
CA LEU A 483 -16.69 -2.69 26.61
C LEU A 483 -16.16 -1.99 25.37
N THR A 484 -14.97 -2.39 24.88
CA THR A 484 -14.39 -1.82 23.66
C THR A 484 -15.24 -2.12 22.43
N VAL A 485 -15.71 -3.36 22.29
CA VAL A 485 -16.57 -3.78 21.17
C VAL A 485 -17.90 -3.05 21.20
N VAL A 486 -18.60 -3.04 22.36
CA VAL A 486 -19.88 -2.34 22.52
C VAL A 486 -19.73 -0.85 22.22
N GLY A 487 -18.72 -0.21 22.83
CA GLY A 487 -18.46 1.21 22.62
C GLY A 487 -18.15 1.56 21.18
N SER A 488 -17.34 0.73 20.50
CA SER A 488 -16.91 0.98 19.12
C SER A 488 -18.07 0.88 18.13
N VAL A 489 -18.88 -0.18 18.22
CA VAL A 489 -20.03 -0.38 17.33
C VAL A 489 -21.08 0.71 17.55
N LEU A 490 -21.39 1.05 18.81
CA LEU A 490 -22.35 2.11 19.12
C LEU A 490 -21.85 3.50 18.72
N LEU A 491 -20.54 3.76 18.85
CA LEU A 491 -19.94 5.01 18.37
C LEU A 491 -20.11 5.16 16.86
N ILE A 492 -19.83 4.11 16.10
CA ILE A 492 -20.01 4.11 14.64
C ILE A 492 -21.49 4.34 14.29
N LEU A 493 -22.39 3.58 14.90
CA LEU A 493 -23.83 3.65 14.64
C LEU A 493 -24.40 5.04 14.96
N ALA A 494 -24.14 5.57 16.15
CA ALA A 494 -24.70 6.84 16.60
C ALA A 494 -24.25 8.01 15.70
N ASN A 495 -23.01 7.97 15.19
CA ASN A 495 -22.53 8.99 14.26
C ASN A 495 -23.14 8.85 12.87
N LEU A 496 -23.30 7.63 12.35
CA LEU A 496 -24.00 7.39 11.08
C LEU A 496 -25.49 7.77 11.15
N GLY A 497 -26.14 7.54 12.29
CA GLY A 497 -27.53 7.94 12.53
C GLY A 497 -27.71 9.46 12.58
N ARG A 498 -26.75 10.20 13.16
CA ARG A 498 -26.79 11.67 13.20
C ARG A 498 -26.66 12.36 11.85
N LEU A 499 -26.10 11.69 10.85
CA LEU A 499 -26.04 12.22 9.48
C LEU A 499 -27.44 12.47 8.90
N ALA A 500 -28.44 11.74 9.37
CA ALA A 500 -29.83 11.87 8.95
C ALA A 500 -30.54 13.05 9.65
N GLU A 501 -30.35 13.21 10.96
CA GLU A 501 -31.29 13.99 11.78
C GLU A 501 -31.10 15.51 11.79
N THR A 502 -29.99 16.04 11.26
CA THR A 502 -29.72 17.50 11.33
C THR A 502 -30.46 18.36 10.28
N GLY A 503 -31.44 17.78 9.58
CA GLY A 503 -32.31 18.50 8.65
C GLY A 503 -33.48 19.27 9.28
N GLU A 504 -33.86 18.99 10.54
CA GLU A 504 -35.06 19.58 11.18
C GLU A 504 -34.78 20.82 12.05
N ALA A 505 -33.69 21.55 11.79
CA ALA A 505 -33.44 22.86 12.43
C ALA A 505 -33.44 24.01 11.41
N ARG A 506 -34.53 24.15 10.65
CA ARG A 506 -34.91 25.38 9.96
C ARG A 506 -36.42 25.55 9.88
#